data_AF-X0WLX4-F1
#
_entry.id   AF-X0WLX4-F1
#
_cell.length_a   1.000
_cell.length_b   1.000
_cell.length_c   1.000
_cell.angle_alpha   90.00
_cell.angle_beta   90.00
_cell.angle_gamma   90.00
#
_symmetry.space_group_name_H-M   'P 1'
#
loop_
_entity.id
_entity.type
_entity.pdbx_description
1 polymer ?
#
loop_
_entity_poly.entity_id
_entity_poly.type
_entity_poly.pdbx_seq_one_letter_code
_entity_poly.pdbx_strand_id
1 'polypeptide(L)'
;DIKSDIHNINMFDKSNVPIGILKTDQVLGRNKKQEQLRHWNETIGNPHNKSGIAITEKGLDYKNIGLSNADMQYSTMKEFLQEQFTAVYGLNKIAMGKYEEINRATIIEGRRMLWQDTYLPMAQMIEEALNAQWVDFVEDGLKFKFDTSGISALRPDYTNRAKSGGVMVTQMYFPPILAAELSEIPLPEDALEKWPWLNSNPAELKRLGTTFDTGEKEEKKVIRNLLTLTSSPSKEEKEAF
;
A
#
# COMPACT_ATOMS: atom_id res chain seq x y z
N ASP A 1 14.87 -16.22 -9.55
CA ASP A 1 15.35 -17.45 -10.22
C ASP A 1 16.77 -17.69 -9.74
N ILE A 2 17.04 -18.85 -9.14
CA ILE A 2 18.35 -19.15 -8.56
C ILE A 2 19.40 -19.26 -9.68
N LYS A 3 19.02 -19.67 -10.89
CA LYS A 3 19.96 -19.83 -12.02
C LYS A 3 20.42 -18.48 -12.55
N SER A 4 19.53 -17.50 -12.68
CA SER A 4 19.91 -16.13 -13.04
C SER A 4 20.84 -15.50 -12.00
N ASP A 5 20.56 -15.72 -10.71
CA ASP A 5 21.41 -15.21 -9.63
C ASP A 5 22.78 -15.88 -9.64
N ILE A 6 22.85 -17.20 -9.85
CA ILE A 6 24.11 -17.94 -10.01
C ILE A 6 24.86 -17.50 -11.27
N HIS A 7 24.17 -17.29 -12.39
CA HIS A 7 24.79 -16.81 -13.62
C HIS A 7 25.43 -15.44 -13.40
N ASN A 8 24.74 -14.55 -12.67
CA ASN A 8 25.24 -13.22 -12.35
C ASN A 8 26.37 -13.25 -11.34
N ILE A 9 26.28 -14.05 -10.27
CA ILE A 9 27.39 -14.26 -9.33
C ILE A 9 28.62 -14.76 -10.09
N ASN A 10 28.45 -15.74 -10.99
CA ASN A 10 29.54 -16.20 -11.85
C ASN A 10 30.01 -15.11 -12.83
N MET A 11 29.13 -14.24 -13.33
CA MET A 11 29.52 -13.10 -14.15
C MET A 11 30.38 -12.12 -13.33
N PHE A 12 30.01 -11.79 -12.09
CA PHE A 12 30.80 -10.89 -11.25
C PHE A 12 32.10 -11.52 -10.73
N ASP A 13 32.06 -12.80 -10.35
CA ASP A 13 33.20 -13.53 -9.78
C ASP A 13 34.17 -14.07 -10.84
N LYS A 14 33.64 -14.42 -12.04
CA LYS A 14 34.38 -15.06 -13.14
C LYS A 14 34.27 -14.30 -14.45
N SER A 15 33.97 -13.00 -14.43
CA SER A 15 34.01 -12.17 -15.63
C SER A 15 35.41 -12.23 -16.25
N ASN A 16 35.56 -13.13 -17.23
CA ASN A 16 36.63 -13.13 -18.21
C ASN A 16 36.35 -12.14 -19.35
N VAL A 17 35.35 -11.28 -19.19
CA VAL A 17 35.12 -10.16 -20.10
C VAL A 17 36.18 -9.10 -19.78
N PRO A 18 37.02 -8.70 -20.75
CA PRO A 18 38.00 -7.66 -20.52
C PRO A 18 37.28 -6.38 -20.09
N ILE A 19 37.50 -5.96 -18.84
CA ILE A 19 36.90 -4.74 -18.26
C ILE A 19 37.34 -3.50 -19.07
N GLY A 20 38.48 -3.59 -19.75
CA GLY A 20 38.83 -2.67 -20.81
C GLY A 20 39.89 -3.24 -21.74
N ILE A 21 40.02 -2.61 -22.90
CA ILE A 21 41.08 -2.91 -23.87
C ILE A 21 42.05 -1.74 -23.88
N LEU A 22 43.33 -2.06 -23.76
CA LEU A 22 44.42 -1.15 -24.09
C LEU A 22 44.65 -1.21 -25.60
N LYS A 23 44.21 -0.18 -26.31
CA LYS A 23 44.43 -0.04 -27.75
C LYS A 23 45.74 0.70 -27.97
N THR A 24 46.59 0.21 -28.87
CA THR A 24 47.76 0.95 -29.35
C THR A 24 47.91 0.77 -30.86
N ASP A 25 48.41 1.80 -31.52
CA ASP A 25 48.68 1.77 -32.96
C ASP A 25 50.09 1.25 -33.29
N GLN A 26 50.93 0.97 -32.28
CA GLN A 26 52.29 0.45 -32.44
C GLN A 26 52.36 -1.08 -32.28
N VAL A 27 53.18 -1.75 -33.11
CA VAL A 27 53.42 -3.20 -32.97
C VAL A 27 54.38 -3.45 -31.81
N LEU A 28 53.84 -3.89 -30.67
CA LEU A 28 54.63 -4.24 -29.50
C LEU A 28 55.22 -5.64 -29.62
N GLY A 29 56.53 -5.77 -29.34
CA GLY A 29 57.20 -7.06 -29.19
C GLY A 29 56.65 -7.87 -28.02
N ARG A 30 56.75 -9.21 -28.10
CA ARG A 30 56.12 -10.14 -27.15
C ARG A 30 56.50 -9.88 -25.68
N ASN A 31 57.76 -9.50 -25.43
CA ASN A 31 58.28 -9.20 -24.08
C ASN A 31 57.68 -7.89 -23.51
N LYS A 32 57.64 -6.82 -24.30
CA LYS A 32 57.05 -5.53 -23.87
C LYS A 32 55.56 -5.66 -23.57
N LYS A 33 54.84 -6.46 -24.36
CA LYS A 33 53.42 -6.76 -24.12
C LYS A 33 53.22 -7.43 -22.76
N GLN A 34 54.10 -8.36 -22.39
CA GLN A 34 54.01 -9.11 -21.15
C GLN A 34 54.39 -8.26 -19.93
N GLU A 35 55.38 -7.37 -20.06
CA GLU A 35 55.73 -6.38 -19.03
C GLU A 35 54.59 -5.38 -18.80
N GLN A 36 53.99 -4.84 -19.86
CA GLN A 36 52.85 -3.93 -19.73
C GLN A 36 51.62 -4.62 -19.12
N LEU A 37 51.36 -5.88 -19.47
CA LEU A 37 50.27 -6.65 -18.87
C LEU A 37 50.51 -6.92 -17.39
N ARG A 38 51.77 -7.21 -17.00
CA ARG A 38 52.16 -7.39 -15.61
C ARG A 38 51.99 -6.10 -14.81
N HIS A 39 52.49 -4.99 -15.34
CA HIS A 39 52.36 -3.68 -14.71
C HIS A 39 50.88 -3.26 -14.56
N TRP A 40 50.06 -3.50 -15.58
CA TRP A 40 48.62 -3.29 -15.52
C TRP A 40 47.94 -4.12 -14.42
N ASN A 41 48.26 -5.41 -14.33
CA ASN A 41 47.67 -6.30 -13.32
C ASN A 41 48.11 -5.93 -11.89
N GLU A 42 49.34 -5.46 -11.70
CA GLU A 42 49.84 -4.97 -10.41
C GLU A 42 49.16 -3.66 -9.97
N THR A 43 48.81 -2.79 -10.92
CA THR A 43 48.29 -1.44 -10.63
C THR A 43 46.77 -1.40 -10.53
N ILE A 44 46.06 -2.09 -11.43
CA ILE A 44 44.59 -2.03 -11.58
C ILE A 44 43.94 -3.41 -11.49
N GLY A 45 44.61 -4.47 -11.95
CA GLY A 45 44.04 -5.83 -11.99
C GLY A 45 43.93 -6.55 -10.65
N ASN A 46 44.47 -5.98 -9.56
CA ASN A 46 44.34 -6.55 -8.23
C ASN A 46 42.97 -6.20 -7.62
N PRO A 47 42.13 -7.18 -7.22
CA PRO A 47 40.84 -6.95 -6.58
C PRO A 47 40.88 -6.07 -5.32
N HIS A 48 42.04 -6.00 -4.65
CA HIS A 48 42.28 -5.14 -3.49
C HIS A 48 42.65 -3.69 -3.82
N ASN A 49 43.03 -3.39 -5.08
CA ASN A 49 43.51 -2.07 -5.50
C ASN A 49 42.53 -1.42 -6.49
N LYS A 50 41.31 -1.13 -6.03
CA LYS A 50 40.20 -0.64 -6.86
C LYS A 50 40.32 0.82 -7.33
N SER A 51 41.45 1.49 -7.06
CA SER A 51 41.61 2.92 -7.37
C SER A 51 43.03 3.27 -7.88
N GLY A 52 43.64 2.37 -8.64
CA GLY A 52 44.92 2.64 -9.31
C GLY A 52 44.77 3.60 -10.49
N ILE A 53 45.59 4.65 -10.54
CA ILE A 53 45.71 5.53 -11.71
C ILE A 53 46.50 4.77 -12.79
N ALA A 54 45.87 4.52 -13.95
CA ALA A 54 46.56 3.96 -15.12
C ALA A 54 47.50 5.01 -15.70
N ILE A 55 48.82 4.81 -15.58
CA ILE A 55 49.78 5.57 -16.37
C ILE A 55 49.89 4.91 -17.74
N THR A 56 49.45 5.62 -18.76
CA THR A 56 49.39 5.12 -20.12
C THR A 56 50.54 5.71 -20.94
N GLU A 57 51.44 4.87 -21.46
CA GLU A 57 52.56 5.32 -22.31
C GLU A 57 52.05 5.94 -23.63
N LYS A 58 52.91 6.74 -24.28
CA LYS A 58 52.57 7.53 -25.48
C LYS A 58 51.98 6.64 -26.60
N GLY A 59 50.66 6.75 -26.82
CA GLY A 59 49.94 6.00 -27.86
C GLY A 59 49.21 4.73 -27.39
N LEU A 60 49.03 4.53 -26.08
CA LEU A 60 48.03 3.61 -25.55
C LEU A 60 46.75 4.41 -25.19
N ASP A 61 45.59 3.86 -25.53
CA ASP A 61 44.26 4.40 -25.18
C ASP A 61 43.48 3.30 -24.43
N TYR A 62 42.92 3.65 -23.27
CA TYR A 62 42.12 2.73 -22.48
C TYR A 62 40.64 2.90 -22.86
N LYS A 63 40.08 1.86 -23.49
CA LYS A 63 38.63 1.79 -23.72
C LYS A 63 38.00 0.85 -22.70
N ASN A 64 37.23 1.42 -21.78
CA ASN A 64 36.39 0.67 -20.87
C ASN A 64 35.26 -0.01 -21.66
N ILE A 65 35.18 -1.33 -21.59
CA ILE A 65 34.08 -2.11 -22.19
C ILE A 65 33.11 -2.40 -21.06
N GLY A 66 32.43 -1.34 -20.62
CA GLY A 66 31.67 -1.35 -19.38
C GLY A 66 30.43 -2.23 -19.45
N LEU A 67 30.29 -3.10 -18.44
CA LEU A 67 29.13 -3.95 -18.10
C LEU A 67 27.84 -3.18 -17.75
N SER A 68 27.71 -1.91 -18.13
CA SER A 68 26.62 -1.01 -17.71
C SER A 68 25.21 -1.54 -17.96
N ASN A 69 25.01 -2.30 -19.05
CA ASN A 69 23.69 -2.83 -19.41
C ASN A 69 23.27 -4.05 -18.56
N ALA A 70 24.22 -4.80 -17.97
CA ALA A 70 23.91 -6.00 -17.21
C ALA A 70 23.33 -5.68 -15.83
N ASP A 71 23.84 -4.63 -15.17
CA ASP A 71 23.40 -4.23 -13.83
C ASP A 71 21.97 -3.66 -13.86
N MET A 72 21.65 -2.85 -14.87
CA MET A 72 20.31 -2.27 -15.03
C MET A 72 19.26 -3.35 -15.34
N GLN A 73 19.56 -4.29 -16.25
CA GLN A 73 18.65 -5.40 -16.57
C GLN A 73 18.42 -6.32 -15.36
N TYR A 74 19.41 -6.43 -14.47
CA TYR A 74 19.29 -7.26 -13.28
C TYR A 74 18.36 -6.68 -12.22
N SER A 75 18.44 -5.37 -11.94
CA SER A 75 17.52 -4.75 -10.96
C SER A 75 16.08 -4.90 -11.44
N THR A 76 15.82 -4.65 -12.72
CA THR A 76 14.49 -4.83 -13.33
C THR A 76 14.03 -6.27 -13.25
N MET A 77 14.91 -7.25 -13.55
CA MET A 77 14.54 -8.66 -13.46
C MET A 77 14.21 -9.08 -12.03
N LYS A 78 14.94 -8.57 -11.02
CA LYS A 78 14.63 -8.83 -9.60
C LYS A 78 13.28 -8.27 -9.19
N GLU A 79 12.97 -7.05 -9.59
CA GLU A 79 11.67 -6.44 -9.30
C GLU A 79 10.54 -7.22 -9.94
N PHE A 80 10.70 -7.63 -11.20
CA PHE A 80 9.72 -8.44 -11.92
C PHE A 80 9.50 -9.81 -11.27
N LEU A 81 10.58 -10.48 -10.84
CA LEU A 81 10.48 -11.74 -10.11
C LEU A 81 9.76 -11.55 -8.78
N GLN A 82 10.10 -10.48 -8.04
CA GLN A 82 9.43 -10.16 -6.78
C GLN A 82 7.92 -9.92 -6.98
N GLU A 83 7.53 -9.23 -8.05
CA GLU A 83 6.13 -9.03 -8.42
C GLU A 83 5.43 -10.35 -8.77
N GLN A 84 6.06 -11.23 -9.54
CA GLN A 84 5.52 -12.56 -9.84
C GLN A 84 5.32 -13.42 -8.58
N PHE A 85 6.31 -13.46 -7.68
CA PHE A 85 6.18 -14.21 -6.43
C PHE A 85 5.01 -13.68 -5.60
N THR A 86 4.91 -12.36 -5.50
CA THR A 86 3.84 -11.67 -4.76
C THR A 86 2.47 -12.02 -5.33
N ALA A 87 2.34 -12.05 -6.66
CA ALA A 87 1.12 -12.45 -7.35
C ALA A 87 0.75 -13.92 -7.09
N VAL A 88 1.72 -14.84 -7.07
CA VAL A 88 1.46 -16.27 -6.78
C VAL A 88 0.92 -16.47 -5.36
N TYR A 89 1.42 -15.71 -4.38
CA TYR A 89 0.93 -15.78 -3.00
C TYR A 89 -0.34 -14.93 -2.75
N GLY A 90 -0.90 -14.30 -3.79
CA GLY A 90 -2.05 -13.39 -3.65
C GLY A 90 -1.77 -12.13 -2.84
N LEU A 91 -0.50 -11.86 -2.54
CA LEU A 91 -0.08 -10.69 -1.78
C LEU A 91 -0.14 -9.45 -2.67
N ASN A 92 -0.18 -8.27 -2.06
CA ASN A 92 -0.08 -6.99 -2.78
C ASN A 92 1.22 -6.25 -2.41
N LYS A 93 1.53 -5.18 -3.17
CA LYS A 93 2.75 -4.36 -2.96
C LYS A 93 2.81 -3.74 -1.56
N ILE A 94 1.65 -3.47 -0.96
CA ILE A 94 1.52 -2.96 0.42
C ILE A 94 2.00 -4.00 1.44
N ALA A 95 1.71 -5.29 1.23
CA ALA A 95 2.22 -6.37 2.08
C ALA A 95 3.76 -6.45 2.05
N MET A 96 4.38 -6.07 0.93
CA MET A 96 5.85 -6.05 0.79
C MET A 96 6.52 -4.82 1.42
N GLY A 97 5.74 -3.86 1.93
CA GLY A 97 6.28 -2.62 2.49
C GLY A 97 6.80 -1.64 1.44
N LYS A 98 6.48 -1.84 0.15
CA LYS A 98 6.78 -0.87 -0.91
C LYS A 98 5.68 0.19 -0.92
N TYR A 99 5.88 1.26 -0.17
CA TYR A 99 4.92 2.36 -0.01
C TYR A 99 5.19 3.58 -0.90
N GLU A 100 6.00 3.43 -1.95
CA GLU A 100 6.37 4.53 -2.84
C GLU A 100 5.11 5.23 -3.39
N GLU A 101 4.95 6.51 -3.03
CA GLU A 101 3.86 7.40 -3.48
C GLU A 101 2.42 6.93 -3.16
N ILE A 102 2.23 6.04 -2.19
CA ILE A 102 0.90 5.52 -1.86
C ILE A 102 0.18 6.40 -0.83
N ASN A 103 -1.01 6.90 -1.16
CA ASN A 103 -1.90 7.60 -0.22
C ASN A 103 -2.41 6.66 0.89
N ARG A 104 -2.65 7.19 2.10
CA ARG A 104 -3.22 6.47 3.24
C ARG A 104 -4.51 5.71 2.88
N ALA A 105 -5.40 6.31 2.09
CA ALA A 105 -6.64 5.67 1.66
C ALA A 105 -6.36 4.37 0.87
N THR A 106 -5.40 4.42 -0.06
CA THR A 106 -4.97 3.27 -0.86
C THR A 106 -4.30 2.19 0.01
N ILE A 107 -3.56 2.57 1.05
CA ILE A 107 -2.97 1.61 2.00
C ILE A 107 -4.06 0.87 2.78
N ILE A 108 -5.11 1.58 3.22
CA ILE A 108 -6.23 0.98 3.96
C ILE A 108 -6.97 -0.01 3.06
N GLU A 109 -7.34 0.41 1.84
CA GLU A 109 -8.02 -0.47 0.89
C GLU A 109 -7.16 -1.68 0.48
N GLY A 110 -5.87 -1.47 0.21
CA GLY A 110 -4.99 -2.59 -0.11
C GLY A 110 -4.83 -3.56 1.07
N ARG A 111 -4.80 -3.06 2.32
CA ARG A 111 -4.82 -3.95 3.49
C ARG A 111 -6.14 -4.72 3.57
N ARG A 112 -7.28 -4.11 3.24
CA ARG A 112 -8.58 -4.77 3.18
C ARG A 112 -8.60 -5.88 2.12
N MET A 113 -8.11 -5.60 0.90
CA MET A 113 -8.00 -6.61 -0.16
C MET A 113 -7.17 -7.81 0.28
N LEU A 114 -6.02 -7.56 0.91
CA LEU A 114 -5.15 -8.64 1.41
C LEU A 114 -5.86 -9.55 2.43
N TRP A 115 -6.67 -8.99 3.33
CA TRP A 115 -7.46 -9.79 4.26
C TRP A 115 -8.56 -10.59 3.57
N GLN A 116 -9.23 -10.00 2.60
CA GLN A 116 -10.34 -10.64 1.88
C GLN A 116 -9.88 -11.74 0.92
N ASP A 117 -8.81 -11.49 0.17
CA ASP A 117 -8.38 -12.36 -0.92
C ASP A 117 -7.42 -13.46 -0.45
N THR A 118 -6.69 -13.24 0.65
CA THR A 118 -5.61 -14.13 1.09
C THR A 118 -5.86 -14.69 2.48
N TYR A 119 -5.95 -13.83 3.51
CA TYR A 119 -5.97 -14.31 4.90
C TYR A 119 -7.29 -14.99 5.28
N LEU A 120 -8.44 -14.47 4.87
CA LEU A 120 -9.74 -15.06 5.19
C LEU A 120 -9.92 -16.45 4.54
N PRO A 121 -9.66 -16.65 3.23
CA PRO A 121 -9.73 -17.98 2.63
C PRO A 121 -8.79 -18.98 3.28
N MET A 122 -7.55 -18.58 3.61
CA MET A 122 -6.62 -19.46 4.32
C MET A 122 -7.11 -19.82 5.73
N ALA A 123 -7.66 -18.85 6.47
CA ALA A 123 -8.25 -19.10 7.77
C ALA A 123 -9.43 -20.07 7.68
N GLN A 124 -10.31 -19.90 6.68
CA GLN A 124 -11.43 -20.80 6.42
C GLN A 124 -10.97 -22.22 6.09
N MET A 125 -9.94 -22.39 5.25
CA MET A 125 -9.38 -23.71 4.97
C MET A 125 -8.88 -24.41 6.24
N ILE A 126 -8.27 -23.65 7.17
CA ILE A 126 -7.81 -24.16 8.45
C ILE A 126 -9.00 -24.48 9.37
N GLU A 127 -10.01 -23.60 9.44
CA GLU A 127 -11.26 -23.85 10.19
C GLU A 127 -11.94 -25.12 9.72
N GLU A 128 -12.11 -25.29 8.41
CA GLU A 128 -12.73 -26.47 7.81
C GLU A 128 -11.94 -27.74 8.12
N ALA A 129 -10.61 -27.70 8.01
CA ALA A 129 -9.76 -28.83 8.35
C ALA A 129 -9.85 -29.20 9.84
N LEU A 130 -9.84 -28.21 10.74
CA LEU A 130 -9.96 -28.44 12.18
C LEU A 130 -11.34 -28.95 12.57
N ASN A 131 -12.40 -28.40 11.97
CA ASN A 131 -13.77 -28.84 12.20
C ASN A 131 -13.95 -30.30 11.77
N ALA A 132 -13.58 -30.61 10.53
CA ALA A 132 -13.75 -31.93 9.96
C ALA A 132 -12.89 -33.01 10.63
N GLN A 133 -11.69 -32.65 11.11
CA GLN A 133 -10.78 -33.63 11.71
C GLN A 133 -10.99 -33.82 13.20
N TRP A 134 -11.35 -32.78 13.95
CA TRP A 134 -11.38 -32.82 15.42
C TRP A 134 -12.74 -32.47 15.99
N VAL A 135 -13.31 -31.31 15.63
CA VAL A 135 -14.49 -30.77 16.32
C VAL A 135 -15.73 -31.65 16.11
N ASP A 136 -15.94 -32.13 14.89
CA ASP A 136 -17.07 -33.01 14.53
C ASP A 136 -17.03 -34.35 15.30
N PHE A 137 -15.88 -34.77 15.83
CA PHE A 137 -15.75 -35.99 16.64
C PHE A 137 -16.00 -35.77 18.14
N VAL A 138 -15.96 -34.52 18.60
CA VAL A 138 -16.16 -34.19 20.02
C VAL A 138 -17.65 -34.09 20.32
N GLU A 139 -18.38 -33.30 19.55
CA GLU A 139 -19.80 -33.05 19.77
C GLU A 139 -20.47 -32.61 18.46
N ASP A 140 -21.60 -33.23 18.14
CA ASP A 140 -22.37 -32.89 16.95
C ASP A 140 -22.97 -31.48 17.09
N GLY A 141 -22.71 -30.61 16.12
CA GLY A 141 -23.17 -29.22 16.09
C GLY A 141 -22.21 -28.17 16.66
N LEU A 142 -21.09 -28.56 17.28
CA LEU A 142 -20.05 -27.60 17.67
C LEU A 142 -19.21 -27.24 16.44
N LYS A 143 -18.93 -25.94 16.23
CA LYS A 143 -18.04 -25.48 15.16
C LYS A 143 -17.01 -24.51 15.70
N PHE A 144 -15.76 -24.77 15.38
CA PHE A 144 -14.66 -23.84 15.55
C PHE A 144 -14.68 -22.80 14.43
N LYS A 145 -14.56 -21.53 14.81
CA LYS A 145 -14.46 -20.38 13.90
C LYS A 145 -13.50 -19.37 14.50
N PHE A 146 -12.64 -18.78 13.68
CA PHE A 146 -11.78 -17.69 14.09
C PHE A 146 -12.60 -16.42 14.29
N ASP A 147 -12.31 -15.72 15.38
CA ASP A 147 -12.88 -14.41 15.64
C ASP A 147 -12.21 -13.34 14.76
N THR A 148 -12.97 -12.78 13.83
CA THR A 148 -12.51 -11.74 12.91
C THR A 148 -13.01 -10.34 13.28
N SER A 149 -13.77 -10.20 14.37
CA SER A 149 -14.42 -8.94 14.78
C SER A 149 -13.42 -7.83 15.16
N GLY A 150 -12.24 -8.21 15.63
CA GLY A 150 -11.17 -7.28 16.03
C GLY A 150 -10.39 -6.66 14.86
N ILE A 151 -10.55 -7.15 13.63
CA ILE A 151 -9.68 -6.77 12.51
C ILE A 151 -10.16 -5.44 11.91
N SER A 152 -9.35 -4.38 12.07
CA SER A 152 -9.68 -3.04 11.57
C SER A 152 -9.91 -2.98 10.06
N ALA A 153 -9.23 -3.84 9.29
CA ALA A 153 -9.34 -3.88 7.83
C ALA A 153 -10.65 -4.51 7.32
N LEU A 154 -11.31 -5.35 8.12
CA LEU A 154 -12.57 -6.02 7.76
C LEU A 154 -13.80 -5.25 8.25
N ARG A 155 -13.60 -4.15 8.99
CA ARG A 155 -14.71 -3.33 9.45
C ARG A 155 -15.40 -2.68 8.25
N PRO A 156 -16.73 -2.77 8.15
CA PRO A 156 -17.48 -2.04 7.15
C PRO A 156 -17.18 -0.55 7.23
N ASP A 157 -16.98 0.10 6.09
CA ASP A 157 -16.90 1.55 6.06
C ASP A 157 -18.30 2.17 6.19
N TYR A 158 -18.68 2.43 7.44
CA TYR A 158 -19.93 3.10 7.78
C TYR A 158 -20.05 4.48 7.16
N THR A 159 -18.94 5.16 6.86
CA THR A 159 -18.95 6.50 6.26
C THR A 159 -19.50 6.44 4.84
N ASN A 160 -18.99 5.51 4.03
CA ASN A 160 -19.44 5.34 2.65
C ASN A 160 -20.85 4.75 2.59
N ARG A 161 -21.20 3.81 3.48
CA ARG A 161 -22.58 3.28 3.60
C ARG A 161 -23.59 4.37 3.95
N ALA A 162 -23.28 5.22 4.93
CA ALA A 162 -24.13 6.34 5.32
C ALA A 162 -24.31 7.35 4.19
N LYS A 163 -23.25 7.63 3.41
CA LYS A 163 -23.34 8.49 2.21
C LYS A 163 -24.25 7.87 1.15
N SER A 164 -24.09 6.59 0.83
CA SER A 164 -24.94 5.90 -0.15
C SER A 164 -26.40 5.86 0.30
N GLY A 165 -26.66 5.55 1.58
CA GLY A 165 -28.01 5.60 2.15
C GLY A 165 -28.62 7.00 2.09
N GLY A 166 -27.82 8.04 2.41
CA GLY A 166 -28.24 9.43 2.27
C GLY A 166 -28.60 9.80 0.83
N VAL A 167 -27.86 9.30 -0.16
CA VAL A 167 -28.17 9.48 -1.60
C VAL A 167 -29.48 8.78 -1.97
N MET A 168 -29.73 7.56 -1.50
CA MET A 168 -31.00 6.85 -1.76
C MET A 168 -32.22 7.61 -1.20
N VAL A 169 -32.09 8.17 0.00
CA VAL A 169 -33.18 8.95 0.62
C VAL A 169 -33.40 10.29 -0.10
N THR A 170 -32.31 10.98 -0.47
CA THR A 170 -32.39 12.35 -1.02
C THR A 170 -32.68 12.40 -2.52
N GLN A 171 -32.09 11.51 -3.31
CA GLN A 171 -32.20 11.51 -4.78
C GLN A 171 -33.23 10.52 -5.30
N MET A 172 -33.29 9.32 -4.71
CA MET A 172 -34.19 8.25 -5.16
C MET A 172 -35.50 8.20 -4.37
N TYR A 173 -35.63 9.05 -3.35
CA TYR A 173 -36.81 9.16 -2.49
C TYR A 173 -37.23 7.84 -1.83
N PHE A 174 -36.26 6.98 -1.51
CA PHE A 174 -36.53 5.76 -0.75
C PHE A 174 -36.86 6.11 0.71
N PRO A 175 -37.77 5.36 1.37
CA PRO A 175 -37.94 5.45 2.80
C PRO A 175 -36.60 5.22 3.53
N PRO A 176 -36.27 6.01 4.57
CA PRO A 176 -35.02 5.87 5.31
C PRO A 176 -34.72 4.45 5.81
N ILE A 177 -35.73 3.68 6.18
CA ILE A 177 -35.53 2.29 6.63
C ILE A 177 -35.05 1.37 5.50
N LEU A 178 -35.67 1.47 4.32
CA LEU A 178 -35.29 0.67 3.15
C LEU A 178 -33.90 1.07 2.67
N ALA A 179 -33.57 2.37 2.72
CA ALA A 179 -32.23 2.86 2.38
C ALA A 179 -31.17 2.36 3.37
N ALA A 180 -31.49 2.29 4.66
CA ALA A 180 -30.61 1.76 5.68
C ALA A 180 -30.39 0.25 5.51
N GLU A 181 -31.44 -0.51 5.25
CA GLU A 181 -31.37 -1.95 4.97
C GLU A 181 -30.53 -2.24 3.72
N LEU A 182 -30.82 -1.55 2.61
CA LEU A 182 -30.08 -1.72 1.35
C LEU A 182 -28.61 -1.28 1.46
N SER A 183 -28.32 -0.31 2.33
CA SER A 183 -26.95 0.14 2.61
C SER A 183 -26.26 -0.69 3.72
N GLU A 184 -26.92 -1.73 4.22
CA GLU A 184 -26.46 -2.57 5.34
C GLU A 184 -26.02 -1.75 6.55
N ILE A 185 -26.77 -0.70 6.86
CA ILE A 185 -26.61 0.07 8.09
C ILE A 185 -27.41 -0.65 9.17
N PRO A 186 -26.77 -1.15 10.24
CA PRO A 186 -27.48 -1.87 11.29
C PRO A 186 -28.42 -0.89 12.01
N LEU A 187 -29.72 -1.12 11.88
CA LEU A 187 -30.75 -0.48 12.68
C LEU A 187 -31.16 -1.45 13.79
N PRO A 188 -31.48 -0.95 15.00
CA PRO A 188 -32.01 -1.81 16.05
C PRO A 188 -33.40 -2.32 15.67
N GLU A 189 -33.80 -3.51 16.13
CA GLU A 189 -35.07 -4.13 15.74
C GLU A 189 -36.30 -3.30 16.16
N ASP A 190 -36.17 -2.49 17.20
CA ASP A 190 -37.16 -1.54 17.71
C ASP A 190 -37.15 -0.18 16.98
N ALA A 191 -36.34 -0.02 15.91
CA ALA A 191 -36.15 1.27 15.25
C ALA A 191 -37.47 1.88 14.75
N LEU A 192 -38.41 1.08 14.26
CA LEU A 192 -39.71 1.55 13.78
C LEU A 192 -40.63 2.01 14.90
N GLU A 193 -40.58 1.36 16.06
CA GLU A 193 -41.35 1.75 17.24
C GLU A 193 -40.82 3.08 17.80
N LYS A 194 -39.49 3.19 17.89
CA LYS A 194 -38.82 4.38 18.39
C LYS A 194 -38.89 5.57 17.43
N TRP A 195 -38.83 5.30 16.12
CA TRP A 195 -38.80 6.31 15.07
C TRP A 195 -39.74 5.94 13.91
N PRO A 196 -41.06 6.18 14.07
CA PRO A 196 -42.06 5.84 13.05
C PRO A 196 -41.83 6.53 11.70
N TRP A 197 -41.14 7.68 11.70
CA TRP A 197 -40.81 8.46 10.51
C TRP A 197 -39.83 7.76 9.56
N LEU A 198 -39.12 6.72 10.01
CA LEU A 198 -38.20 5.94 9.16
C LEU A 198 -38.91 5.20 8.01
N ASN A 199 -40.20 4.91 8.16
CA ASN A 199 -41.02 4.26 7.13
C ASN A 199 -41.70 5.27 6.19
N SER A 200 -41.66 6.56 6.52
CA SER A 200 -42.33 7.60 5.74
C SER A 200 -41.53 7.97 4.48
N ASN A 201 -42.22 8.36 3.42
CA ASN A 201 -41.57 8.83 2.20
C ASN A 201 -40.86 10.17 2.48
N PRO A 202 -39.60 10.40 2.03
CA PRO A 202 -38.91 11.67 2.17
C PRO A 202 -39.69 12.91 1.68
N ALA A 203 -40.59 12.78 0.70
CA ALA A 203 -41.50 13.86 0.30
C ALA A 203 -42.51 14.25 1.40
N GLU A 204 -42.94 13.28 2.21
CA GLU A 204 -43.82 13.49 3.38
C GLU A 204 -43.03 14.03 4.58
N LEU A 205 -41.78 13.59 4.78
CA LEU A 205 -40.89 14.13 5.82
C LEU A 205 -40.66 15.63 5.65
N LYS A 206 -40.48 16.10 4.41
CA LYS A 206 -40.35 17.54 4.09
C LYS A 206 -41.62 18.34 4.42
N ARG A 207 -42.80 17.71 4.33
CA ARG A 207 -44.10 18.31 4.75
C ARG A 207 -44.28 18.29 6.27
N LEU A 208 -43.76 17.26 6.93
CA LEU A 208 -43.71 17.10 8.40
C LEU A 208 -42.65 17.99 9.08
N GLY A 209 -41.91 18.80 8.31
CA GLY A 209 -40.96 19.78 8.85
C GLY A 209 -39.65 19.21 9.40
N THR A 210 -39.37 17.92 9.17
CA THR A 210 -38.09 17.29 9.55
C THR A 210 -37.07 17.54 8.44
N THR A 211 -36.37 18.67 8.51
CA THR A 211 -35.23 18.90 7.62
C THR A 211 -34.05 18.04 8.07
N PHE A 212 -33.52 17.19 7.19
CA PHE A 212 -32.17 16.66 7.32
C PHE A 212 -31.20 17.85 7.27
N ASP A 213 -30.83 18.38 8.44
CA ASP A 213 -29.78 19.38 8.55
C ASP A 213 -28.45 18.67 8.34
N THR A 214 -27.92 18.73 7.12
CA THR A 214 -26.50 18.51 6.88
C THR A 214 -25.76 19.55 7.73
N GLY A 215 -25.04 19.10 8.77
CA GLY A 215 -24.53 19.86 9.93
C GLY A 215 -23.66 21.12 9.71
N GLU A 216 -23.71 21.76 8.54
CA GLU A 216 -23.08 23.06 8.27
C GLU A 216 -23.78 24.25 8.96
N LYS A 217 -25.05 24.11 9.36
CA LYS A 217 -25.80 25.22 9.99
C LYS A 217 -25.62 25.29 11.51
N GLU A 218 -25.44 24.16 12.19
CA GLU A 218 -25.19 24.10 13.64
C GLU A 218 -23.84 24.74 14.01
N GLU A 219 -22.76 24.46 13.28
CA GLU A 219 -21.43 25.07 13.54
C GLU A 219 -21.45 26.61 13.41
N LYS A 220 -22.13 27.14 12.38
CA LYS A 220 -22.24 28.60 12.17
C LYS A 220 -23.11 29.29 13.23
N LYS A 221 -24.04 28.56 13.86
CA LYS A 221 -24.91 29.08 14.92
C LYS A 221 -24.19 29.11 16.26
N VAL A 222 -23.38 28.09 16.56
CA VAL A 222 -22.54 28.03 17.76
C VAL A 222 -21.44 29.10 17.73
N ILE A 223 -20.75 29.26 16.59
CA ILE A 223 -19.69 30.28 16.44
C ILE A 223 -20.27 31.71 16.54
N ARG A 224 -21.45 31.96 15.98
CA ARG A 224 -22.10 33.28 16.04
C ARG A 224 -22.60 33.61 17.46
N ASN A 225 -23.07 32.63 18.23
CA ASN A 225 -23.46 32.82 19.64
C ASN A 225 -22.25 33.00 20.58
N LEU A 226 -21.11 32.37 20.28
CA LEU A 226 -19.87 32.60 21.03
C LEU A 226 -19.32 34.01 20.77
N LEU A 227 -19.41 34.52 19.53
CA LEU A 227 -18.97 35.87 19.18
C LEU A 227 -19.85 36.98 19.80
N THR A 228 -21.16 36.76 19.97
CA THR A 228 -22.06 37.73 20.61
C THR A 228 -21.96 37.75 22.14
N LEU A 229 -21.54 36.65 22.77
CA LEU A 229 -21.24 36.58 24.20
C LEU A 229 -19.92 37.28 24.56
N THR A 230 -19.00 37.46 23.60
CA THR A 230 -17.72 38.16 23.82
C THR A 230 -17.75 39.66 23.52
N SER A 231 -18.84 40.21 22.97
CA SER A 231 -18.87 41.60 22.48
C SER A 231 -19.96 42.49 23.10
N SER A 232 -20.53 42.13 24.25
CA SER A 232 -21.46 43.01 24.97
C SER A 232 -20.96 43.25 26.40
N PRO A 233 -20.45 44.44 26.74
CA PRO A 233 -20.14 44.77 28.13
C PRO A 233 -21.45 44.85 28.93
N SER A 234 -21.49 44.16 30.07
CA SER A 234 -22.62 44.14 30.99
C SER A 234 -22.90 45.54 31.52
N LYS A 235 -24.20 45.87 31.61
CA LYS A 235 -24.77 47.16 32.01
C LYS A 235 -24.60 47.50 33.51
N GLU A 236 -23.59 46.94 34.18
CA GLU A 236 -23.36 47.14 35.63
C GLU A 236 -22.06 47.89 35.97
N GLU A 237 -21.25 48.31 34.99
CA GLU A 237 -20.05 49.15 35.22
C GLU A 237 -20.24 50.61 34.76
N LYS A 238 -21.36 51.24 35.11
CA LYS A 238 -21.55 52.70 34.93
C LYS A 238 -21.97 53.46 36.21
N GLU A 239 -21.86 52.81 37.37
CA GLU A 239 -21.95 53.49 38.67
C GLU A 239 -20.73 53.16 39.55
N ALA A 240 -19.53 53.38 39.01
CA ALA A 240 -18.32 53.71 39.76
C ALA A 240 -17.23 54.08 38.76
N PHE A 241 -16.78 55.34 38.83
CA PHE A 241 -15.81 56.03 37.96
C PHE A 241 -16.35 56.68 36.69
#